data_AF-A0A522VR15-F1
#
_entry.id   AF-A0A522VR15-F1
#
_cell.length_a   1.000
_cell.length_b   1.000
_cell.length_c   1.000
_cell.angle_alpha   90.00
_cell.angle_beta   90.00
_cell.angle_gamma   90.00
#
_symmetry.space_group_name_H-M   'P 1'
#
loop_
_entity.id
_entity.type
_entity.pdbx_description
1 polymer ?
#
loop_
_entity_poly.entity_id
_entity_poly.type
_entity_poly.pdbx_seq_one_letter_code
_entity_poly.pdbx_strand_id
1 'polypeptide(L)' 'KRKEIVAYCRGPYCLMSFDAVETLRKRGLKARRLKDGFPEWRAAGLPVER' A
#
# COMPACT_ATOMS: atom_id res chain seq x y z
N LYS A 1 3.66 17.42 -10.58
CA LYS A 1 3.61 16.01 -11.03
C LYS A 1 2.61 15.24 -10.17
N ARG A 2 1.64 14.53 -10.77
CA ARG A 2 0.69 13.68 -10.03
C ARG A 2 1.44 12.41 -9.58
N LYS A 3 1.77 12.29 -8.29
CA LYS A 3 2.48 11.12 -7.74
C LYS A 3 1.52 9.95 -7.59
N GLU A 4 2.00 8.73 -7.81
CA GLU A 4 1.25 7.51 -7.50
C GLU A 4 1.35 7.19 -6.01
N ILE A 5 0.23 6.82 -5.40
CA ILE A 5 0.14 6.44 -3.99
C ILE A 5 0.15 4.92 -3.90
N VAL A 6 1.02 4.38 -3.05
CA VAL A 6 1.08 2.94 -2.75
C VAL A 6 0.60 2.71 -1.33
N ALA A 7 -0.57 2.09 -1.17
CA ALA A 7 -1.10 1.73 0.14
C ALA A 7 -0.61 0.33 0.54
N TYR A 8 -0.21 0.16 1.80
CA TYR A 8 0.21 -1.12 2.36
C TYR A 8 -0.29 -1.26 3.81
N CYS A 9 -0.32 -2.49 4.29
CA CYS A 9 -0.78 -2.85 5.64
C CYS A 9 0.01 -4.11 6.07
N ARG A 10 -0.58 -4.97 6.88
CA ARG A 10 0.00 -6.20 7.44
C ARG A 10 0.13 -7.38 6.47
N GLY A 11 -0.23 -7.23 5.19
CA GLY A 11 -0.13 -8.33 4.22
C GLY A 11 -1.17 -8.28 3.10
N PRO A 12 -1.27 -9.34 2.29
CA PRO A 12 -2.07 -9.36 1.06
C PRO A 12 -3.57 -9.28 1.31
N TYR A 13 -4.07 -9.78 2.45
CA TYR A 13 -5.50 -9.84 2.76
C TYR A 13 -6.00 -8.70 3.65
N CYS A 14 -5.17 -7.69 3.95
CA CYS A 14 -5.62 -6.59 4.79
C CYS A 14 -6.68 -5.73 4.08
N LEU A 15 -7.93 -5.78 4.56
CA LEU A 15 -9.07 -5.00 4.07
C LEU A 15 -8.79 -3.50 4.09
N MET A 16 -8.14 -2.98 5.14
CA MET A 16 -7.84 -1.54 5.25
C MET A 16 -7.01 -0.99 4.09
N SER A 17 -6.12 -1.80 3.51
CA SER A 17 -5.33 -1.39 2.35
C SER A 17 -6.17 -1.39 1.06
N PHE A 18 -7.22 -2.22 0.98
CA PHE A 18 -8.22 -2.09 -0.09
C PHE A 18 -9.06 -0.82 0.08
N ASP A 19 -9.60 -0.58 1.27
CA ASP A 19 -10.43 0.60 1.57
C ASP A 19 -9.67 1.91 1.33
N ALA A 20 -8.38 1.95 1.69
CA ALA A 20 -7.52 3.10 1.43
C ALA A 20 -7.38 3.37 -0.07
N VAL A 21 -7.12 2.34 -0.88
CA VAL A 21 -7.00 2.50 -2.33
C VAL A 21 -8.33 2.92 -2.96
N GLU A 22 -9.44 2.32 -2.54
CA GLU A 22 -10.77 2.69 -3.01
C GLU A 22 -11.07 4.17 -2.69
N THR A 23 -10.82 4.58 -1.45
CA THR A 23 -11.03 5.97 -0.99
C THR A 23 -10.19 6.96 -1.79
N LEU A 24 -8.91 6.65 -2.03
CA LEU A 24 -8.01 7.51 -2.81
C LEU A 24 -8.46 7.62 -4.27
N ARG A 25 -8.89 6.50 -4.87
CA ARG A 25 -9.41 6.50 -6.25
C ARG A 25 -10.71 7.28 -6.39
N LYS A 26 -11.62 7.19 -5.41
CA LYS A 26 -12.84 8.01 -5.34
C LYS A 26 -12.53 9.51 -5.32
N ARG A 27 -11.36 9.92 -4.81
CA ARG A 27 -10.87 11.31 -4.82
C ARG A 27 -10.09 11.69 -6.09
N GLY A 28 -10.07 10.84 -7.11
CA GLY A 28 -9.34 11.10 -8.37
C GLY A 28 -7.81 10.94 -8.28
N LEU A 29 -7.31 10.32 -7.20
CA LEU A 29 -5.89 10.07 -6.99
C LEU A 29 -5.50 8.71 -7.58
N LYS A 30 -4.30 8.65 -8.17
CA LYS A 30 -3.73 7.40 -8.66
C LYS A 30 -3.21 6.60 -7.47
N ALA A 31 -3.90 5.52 -7.12
CA ALA A 31 -3.53 4.66 -6.00
C ALA A 31 -3.52 3.17 -6.38
N ARG A 32 -2.55 2.45 -5.82
CA ARG A 32 -2.43 0.98 -5.90
C ARG A 32 -2.02 0.40 -4.56
N ARG A 33 -2.20 -0.90 -4.38
CA ARG A 33 -1.68 -1.61 -3.21
C ARG A 33 -0.26 -2.10 -3.42
N LEU A 34 0.48 -2.26 -2.32
CA LEU A 34 1.60 -3.19 -2.26
C LEU A 34 1.04 -4.61 -2.14
N LYS A 35 1.31 -5.47 -3.14
CA LYS A 35 0.66 -6.79 -3.27
C LYS A 35 1.00 -7.69 -2.09
N ASP A 36 2.28 -7.79 -1.78
CA ASP A 36 2.78 -8.68 -0.75
C ASP A 36 2.53 -8.05 0.63
N GLY A 37 2.84 -6.76 0.79
CA GLY A 37 2.56 -6.01 2.01
C GLY A 37 3.83 -5.77 2.82
N PHE A 38 3.66 -5.32 4.07
CA PHE A 38 4.80 -4.98 4.91
C PHE A 38 5.61 -6.18 5.42
N PRO A 39 5.01 -7.31 5.85
CA PRO A 39 5.81 -8.45 6.31
C PRO A 39 6.79 -8.96 5.27
N GLU A 40 6.36 -9.03 4.01
CA GLU A 40 7.15 -9.52 2.88
C GLU A 40 8.22 -8.51 2.48
N TRP A 41 7.91 -7.20 2.54
CA TRP A 41 8.91 -6.14 2.39
C TRP A 41 10.04 -6.28 3.42
N ARG A 42 9.66 -6.49 4.69
CA ARG A 42 10.61 -6.69 5.79
C ARG A 42 11.38 -8.00 5.63
N ALA A 43 10.72 -9.08 5.24
CA ALA A 43 11.34 -10.39 5.02
C ALA A 43 12.34 -10.38 3.85
N ALA A 44 12.10 -9.55 2.84
CA ALA A 44 13.02 -9.32 1.73
C ALA A 44 14.25 -8.47 2.11
N GLY A 45 14.38 -8.04 3.38
CA GLY A 45 15.52 -7.24 3.84
C GLY A 45 15.54 -5.82 3.29
N LEU A 46 14.39 -5.32 2.80
CA LEU A 46 14.29 -3.97 2.26
C LEU A 46 14.34 -2.92 3.40
N PRO A 47 14.79 -1.68 3.12
CA PRO A 47 14.91 -0.64 4.13
C PRO A 47 13.60 -0.39 4.87
N VAL A 48 13.69 -0.28 6.20
CA VAL A 48 12.60 0.10 7.10
C VAL A 48 13.12 1.11 8.11
N GLU A 49 12.32 2.12 8.42
CA GLU A 49 12.59 3.11 9.47
C GLU A 49 11.75 2.77 10.71
N ARG A 50 12.19 3.22 11.89
CA ARG A 50 11.56 2.89 13.18
C ARG A 50 11.06 4.13 13.89
#